data_AF-A0A0B1ZXT6-F1
#
_entry.id   AF-A0A0B1ZXT6-F1
#
_cell.length_a   1.000
_cell.length_b   1.000
_cell.length_c   1.000
_cell.angle_alpha   90.00
_cell.angle_beta   90.00
_cell.angle_gamma   90.00
#
_symmetry.space_group_name_H-M   'P 1'
#
loop_
_entity.id
_entity.type
_entity.pdbx_description
1 polymer ?
#
loop_
_entity_poly.entity_id
_entity_poly.type
_entity_poly.pdbx_seq_one_letter_code
_entity_poly.pdbx_strand_id
1 'polypeptide(L)' 'MDDQTPQAGDLITATVTKPVPFGVLVEYAGWPGLARGVKATLGAELNLRVLEFDAAQQRFSAELA' A
#
# COMPACT_ATOMS: atom_id res chain seq x y z
N MET A 1 -5.45 -16.05 -7.66
CA MET A 1 -5.18 -14.74 -7.05
C MET A 1 -3.69 -14.66 -6.94
N ASP A 2 -3.09 -13.83 -7.78
CA ASP A 2 -1.64 -13.68 -7.90
C ASP A 2 -1.10 -13.16 -6.57
N ASP A 3 -0.47 -14.04 -5.80
CA ASP A 3 0.18 -13.72 -4.52
C ASP A 3 1.52 -13.05 -4.80
N GLN A 4 1.47 -11.87 -5.44
CA GLN A 4 2.66 -11.14 -5.80
C GLN A 4 3.12 -10.37 -4.57
N THR A 5 4.13 -10.91 -3.89
CA THR A 5 4.77 -10.23 -2.76
C THR A 5 5.36 -8.89 -3.24
N PRO A 6 4.92 -7.73 -2.69
CA PRO A 6 5.44 -6.44 -3.13
C PRO A 6 6.92 -6.30 -2.76
N GLN A 7 7.75 -5.80 -3.68
CA GLN A 7 9.16 -5.54 -3.42
C GLN A 7 9.44 -4.04 -3.36
N ALA A 8 10.48 -3.66 -2.62
CA ALA A 8 10.92 -2.27 -2.58
C ALA A 8 11.27 -1.77 -4.00
N GLY A 9 10.67 -0.65 -4.39
CA GLY A 9 10.82 -0.05 -5.71
C GLY A 9 9.68 -0.36 -6.69
N ASP A 10 8.83 -1.34 -6.41
CA ASP A 10 7.68 -1.66 -7.25
C ASP A 10 6.70 -0.49 -7.36
N LEU A 11 6.12 -0.33 -8.54
CA LEU A 11 4.96 0.53 -8.77
C LEU A 11 3.72 -0.36 -8.79
N ILE A 12 2.84 -0.18 -7.82
CA ILE A 12 1.63 -0.99 -7.64
C ILE A 12 0.39 -0.10 -7.62
N THR A 13 -0.74 -0.67 -8.03
CA THR A 13 -2.06 -0.07 -7.81
C THR A 13 -2.69 -0.75 -6.60
N ALA A 14 -2.83 -0.02 -5.50
CA ALA A 14 -3.38 -0.54 -4.25
C ALA A 14 -4.70 0.16 -3.90
N THR A 15 -5.61 -0.58 -3.28
CA THR A 15 -6.94 -0.07 -2.91
C THR A 15 -6.94 0.42 -1.48
N VAL A 16 -7.47 1.63 -1.25
CA VAL A 16 -7.58 2.21 0.08
C VAL A 16 -8.62 1.45 0.90
N THR A 17 -8.17 0.85 2.00
CA THR A 17 -9.02 0.11 2.93
C THR A 17 -9.39 0.93 4.16
N LYS A 18 -8.59 1.95 4.52
CA LYS A 18 -8.93 2.86 5.62
C LYS A 18 -8.12 4.15 5.58
N PRO A 19 -8.75 5.34 5.56
CA PRO A 19 -8.03 6.59 5.77
C PRO A 19 -7.61 6.75 7.24
N VAL A 20 -6.42 7.27 7.49
CA VAL A 20 -5.86 7.54 8.83
C VAL A 20 -5.26 8.95 8.90
N PRO A 21 -5.02 9.54 10.09
CA PRO A 21 -4.58 10.94 10.18
C PRO A 21 -3.24 11.27 9.49
N PHE A 22 -2.38 10.26 9.29
CA PHE A 22 -1.03 10.41 8.73
C PHE A 22 -0.87 9.75 7.34
N GLY A 23 -1.95 9.30 6.71
CA GLY A 23 -1.90 8.60 5.44
C GLY A 23 -3.15 7.79 5.15
N VAL A 24 -3.00 6.73 4.36
CA VAL A 24 -4.06 5.76 4.11
C VAL A 24 -3.53 4.35 4.21
N LEU A 25 -4.30 3.46 4.85
CA LEU A 25 -4.08 2.03 4.76
C LEU A 25 -4.63 1.54 3.42
N VAL A 26 -3.83 0.71 2.77
CA VAL A 26 -4.13 0.14 1.45
C VAL A 26 -3.96 -1.37 1.49
N GLU A 27 -4.52 -2.04 0.50
CA GLU A 27 -4.33 -3.46 0.26
C GLU A 27 -3.91 -3.68 -1.19
N TYR A 28 -2.91 -4.55 -1.38
CA TYR A 28 -2.43 -4.96 -2.69
C TYR A 28 -2.19 -6.46 -2.69
N ALA A 29 -2.86 -7.19 -3.59
CA ALA A 29 -2.70 -8.64 -3.73
C ALA A 29 -2.84 -9.42 -2.39
N GLY A 30 -3.72 -8.96 -1.49
CA GLY A 30 -3.90 -9.55 -0.14
C GLY A 30 -2.89 -9.10 0.92
N TRP A 31 -1.90 -8.28 0.54
CA TRP A 31 -0.93 -7.70 1.46
C TRP A 31 -1.41 -6.32 1.95
N PRO A 32 -1.48 -6.09 3.28
CA PRO A 32 -1.76 -4.78 3.82
C PRO A 32 -0.56 -3.85 3.69
N GLY A 33 -0.82 -2.57 3.41
CA GLY A 33 0.19 -1.54 3.28
C GLY A 33 -0.22 -0.20 3.88
N LEU A 34 0.77 0.66 4.11
CA LEU A 34 0.57 2.04 4.54
C LEU A 34 1.18 3.01 3.53
N ALA A 35 0.32 3.84 2.92
CA ALA A 35 0.74 4.98 2.11
C ALA A 35 0.82 6.24 2.98
N ARG A 36 2.03 6.75 3.21
CA ARG A 36 2.26 7.92 4.08
C ARG A 36 2.04 9.22 3.32
N GLY A 37 1.47 10.23 3.99
CA GLY A 37 1.30 11.58 3.41
C GLY A 37 0.22 11.67 2.33
N VAL A 38 -0.53 10.60 2.07
CA VAL A 38 -1.61 10.54 1.09
C VAL A 38 -2.96 10.74 1.77
N LYS A 39 -3.88 11.45 1.11
CA LYS A 39 -5.29 11.53 1.50
C LYS A 39 -6.14 10.97 0.38
N ALA A 40 -6.88 9.90 0.67
CA ALA A 40 -7.79 9.27 -0.26
C ALA A 40 -8.99 8.67 0.49
N THR A 41 -10.08 8.47 -0.22
CA THR A 41 -11.30 7.89 0.32
C THR A 41 -11.24 6.37 0.33
N LEU A 42 -12.02 5.74 1.21
CA LEU A 42 -12.22 4.29 1.23
C LEU A 42 -12.63 3.80 -0.16
N GLY A 43 -12.00 2.73 -0.65
CA GLY A 43 -12.25 2.12 -1.95
C GLY A 43 -11.57 2.80 -3.14
N ALA A 44 -10.86 3.92 -2.94
CA ALA A 44 -10.09 4.55 -4.01
C ALA A 44 -8.85 3.70 -4.37
N GLU A 45 -8.53 3.63 -5.65
CA GLU A 45 -7.29 3.02 -6.14
C GLU A 45 -6.18 4.06 -6.23
N LEU A 46 -4.99 3.73 -5.75
CA LEU A 46 -3.83 4.61 -5.75
C LEU A 46 -2.64 3.93 -6.41
N ASN A 47 -1.96 4.67 -7.28
CA ASN A 47 -0.64 4.26 -7.79
C ASN A 47 0.41 4.64 -6.76
N LEU A 48 1.07 3.63 -6.23
CA LEU A 48 2.01 3.75 -5.14
C LEU A 48 3.34 3.12 -5.49
N ARG A 49 4.40 3.75 -5.01
CA ARG A 49 5.73 3.17 -5.01
C ARG A 49 5.98 2.48 -3.67
N VAL A 50 6.26 1.18 -3.71
CA VAL A 50 6.65 0.42 -2.52
C VAL A 50 8.03 0.87 -2.08
N LEU A 51 8.16 1.21 -0.80
CA LEU A 51 9.42 1.64 -0.20
C LEU A 51 10.13 0.49 0.49
N GLU A 52 9.38 -0.31 1.22
CA GLU A 52 9.90 -1.41 2.01
C GLU A 52 8.79 -2.44 2.22
N PHE A 53 9.15 -3.72 2.21
CA PHE A 53 8.29 -4.82 2.61
C PHE A 53 8.87 -5.49 3.86
N ASP A 54 8.08 -5.54 4.92
CA ASP A 54 8.38 -6.23 6.16
C ASP A 54 7.78 -7.64 6.10
N ALA A 55 8.61 -8.62 5.78
CA ALA A 55 8.21 -10.02 5.69
C ALA A 55 7.82 -10.64 7.04
N ALA A 56 8.36 -10.13 8.16
CA ALA A 56 8.04 -10.63 9.49
C ALA A 56 6.63 -10.20 9.93
N GLN A 57 6.22 -8.99 9.53
CA GLN A 57 4.89 -8.44 9.81
C GLN A 57 3.91 -8.53 8.63
N GLN A 58 4.33 -9.15 7.53
CA GLN A 58 3.52 -9.38 6.32
C GLN A 58 2.86 -8.09 5.79
N ARG A 59 3.63 -7.01 5.70
CA ARG A 59 3.10 -5.69 5.32
C ARG A 59 4.13 -4.84 4.59
N PHE A 60 3.67 -3.83 3.85
CA PHE A 60 4.56 -2.89 3.18
C PHE A 60 4.33 -1.42 3.55
N SER A 61 5.35 -0.60 3.33
CA SER A 61 5.24 0.85 3.33
C SER A 61 5.34 1.36 1.91
N ALA A 62 4.55 2.37 1.57
CA ALA A 62 4.56 2.97 0.24
C ALA A 62 4.36 4.50 0.29
N GLU A 63 4.60 5.14 -0.84
CA GLU A 63 4.30 6.55 -1.10
C GLU A 63 3.59 6.72 -2.45
N LEU A 64 2.99 7.88 -2.68
CA LEU A 64 2.45 8.24 -4.00
C LEU A 64 3.58 8.20 -5.03
N ALA A 65 3.36 7.48 -6.13
CA ALA A 65 4.28 7.39 -7.26
C ALA A 65 4.33 8.67 -8.11
#